data_AF-A0A966Q276-F1
#
_entry.id   AF-A0A966Q276-F1
#
_cell.length_a   1.000
_cell.length_b   1.000
_cell.length_c   1.000
_cell.angle_alpha   90.00
_cell.angle_beta   90.00
_cell.angle_gamma   90.00
#
_symmetry.space_group_name_H-M   'P 1'
#
loop_
_entity.id
_entity.type
_entity.pdbx_description
1 polymer ?
#
loop_
_entity_poly.entity_id
_entity_poly.type
_entity_poly.pdbx_seq_one_letter_code
_entity_poly.pdbx_strand_id
1 'polypeptide(L)'
;MVSSTPQLPQSSNTTSSTLPVKIATPDLILMPDESVPIEVMTDLVFEDIGGHELINISRNDLINGQDVIYKPIKNLSSIFFQYNPQNILALQKTSDSYFKNFPIKLEDKTPDCGTGYTRVYNDPNNLEDYTDTDNCKIVYCDPANGSIIINVINMGKEEQVEVQILKQGVVLSDTIYGVE
;
A
#
# COMPACT_ATOMS: atom_id res chain seq x y z
N MET A 1 35.87 -78.09 -22.21
CA MET A 1 34.67 -77.59 -22.90
C MET A 1 33.88 -76.78 -21.88
N VAL A 2 33.56 -75.52 -22.19
CA VAL A 2 32.85 -74.59 -21.29
C VAL A 2 31.40 -74.50 -21.75
N SER A 3 30.45 -74.62 -20.81
CA SER A 3 29.01 -74.50 -21.10
C SER A 3 28.65 -73.08 -21.54
N SER A 4 27.85 -72.93 -22.60
CA SER A 4 27.49 -71.66 -23.24
C SER A 4 26.22 -71.00 -22.69
N THR A 5 25.72 -71.45 -21.54
CA THR A 5 24.54 -70.84 -20.88
C THR A 5 24.95 -70.14 -19.59
N PRO A 6 24.54 -68.87 -19.35
CA PRO A 6 24.82 -68.16 -18.11
C PRO A 6 24.11 -68.83 -16.92
N GLN A 7 24.77 -68.86 -15.76
CA GLN A 7 24.19 -69.44 -14.54
C GLN A 7 23.07 -68.54 -14.01
N LEU A 8 21.83 -69.07 -13.98
CA LEU A 8 20.70 -68.36 -13.37
C LEU A 8 20.84 -68.33 -11.85
N PRO A 9 20.41 -67.24 -11.17
CA PRO A 9 20.44 -67.15 -9.72
C PRO A 9 19.55 -68.24 -9.11
N GLN A 10 20.13 -69.11 -8.28
CA GLN A 10 19.37 -70.05 -7.46
C GLN A 10 18.83 -69.30 -6.24
N SER A 11 17.52 -69.39 -6.00
CA SER A 11 16.90 -68.87 -4.78
C SER A 11 17.46 -69.64 -3.59
N SER A 12 18.31 -68.98 -2.80
CA SER A 12 18.67 -69.47 -1.48
C SER A 12 17.52 -69.15 -0.53
N ASN A 13 16.95 -70.17 0.10
CA ASN A 13 16.03 -69.96 1.21
C ASN A 13 16.82 -69.27 2.33
N THR A 14 16.62 -67.97 2.51
CA THR A 14 17.14 -67.23 3.66
C THR A 14 16.42 -67.74 4.90
N THR A 15 17.01 -68.69 5.61
CA THR A 15 16.67 -69.00 6.99
C THR A 15 17.18 -67.87 7.88
N SER A 16 16.49 -66.73 7.86
CA SER A 16 16.61 -65.70 8.89
C SER A 16 15.29 -65.64 9.63
N SER A 17 15.25 -66.34 10.76
CA SER A 17 14.23 -66.23 11.78
C SER A 17 14.12 -64.79 12.27
N THR A 18 13.18 -64.04 11.71
CA THR A 18 12.49 -62.98 12.45
C THR A 18 11.06 -63.44 12.60
N LEU A 19 10.64 -63.72 13.84
CA LEU A 19 9.24 -64.01 14.14
C LEU A 19 8.37 -62.95 13.45
N PRO A 20 7.33 -63.34 12.69
CA PRO A 20 6.44 -62.35 12.10
C PRO A 20 5.84 -61.50 13.23
N VAL A 21 6.07 -60.18 13.17
CA VAL A 21 5.44 -59.24 14.09
C VAL A 21 3.94 -59.25 13.77
N LYS A 22 3.13 -59.78 14.68
CA LYS A 22 1.67 -59.68 14.57
C LYS A 22 1.30 -58.21 14.64
N ILE A 23 0.67 -57.70 13.57
CA ILE A 23 -0.05 -56.43 13.62
C ILE A 23 -1.22 -56.57 14.60
N ALA A 24 -1.56 -55.49 15.29
CA ALA A 24 -2.76 -55.47 16.12
C ALA A 24 -3.98 -55.76 15.22
N THR A 25 -4.83 -56.68 15.63
CA THR A 25 -6.16 -56.81 15.03
C THR A 25 -6.90 -55.48 15.22
N PRO A 26 -7.45 -54.88 14.15
CA PRO A 26 -8.26 -53.68 14.31
C PRO A 26 -9.42 -54.00 15.26
N ASP A 27 -9.69 -53.09 16.18
CA ASP A 27 -10.82 -53.22 17.09
C ASP A 27 -12.11 -53.08 16.25
N LEU A 28 -12.74 -54.22 15.97
CA LEU A 28 -14.01 -54.27 15.27
C LEU A 28 -15.09 -53.94 16.30
N ILE A 29 -15.56 -52.69 16.28
CA ILE A 29 -16.82 -52.32 16.92
C ILE A 29 -17.92 -53.04 16.14
N LEU A 30 -18.26 -54.25 16.58
CA LEU A 30 -19.48 -54.93 16.18
C LEU A 30 -20.61 -54.12 16.79
N MET A 31 -21.16 -53.17 16.02
CA MET A 31 -22.42 -52.55 16.37
C MET A 31 -23.42 -53.70 16.50
N PRO A 32 -23.99 -53.96 17.69
CA PRO A 32 -25.04 -54.95 17.79
C PRO A 32 -26.15 -54.52 16.82
N ASP A 33 -26.72 -55.45 16.05
CA ASP A 33 -27.92 -55.22 15.23
C ASP A 33 -29.16 -54.86 16.08
N GLU A 34 -28.98 -54.56 17.38
CA GLU A 34 -30.00 -53.83 18.13
C GLU A 34 -30.25 -52.53 17.40
N SER A 35 -31.41 -52.48 16.76
CA SER A 35 -31.97 -51.29 16.14
C SER A 35 -31.75 -50.13 17.10
N VAL A 36 -30.85 -49.21 16.73
CA VAL A 36 -30.69 -47.97 17.47
C VAL A 36 -32.10 -47.38 17.58
N PRO A 37 -32.58 -47.07 18.80
CA PRO A 37 -33.92 -46.54 18.97
C PRO A 37 -34.15 -45.36 18.04
N ILE A 38 -35.34 -45.30 17.43
CA ILE A 38 -35.68 -44.26 16.45
C ILE A 38 -35.47 -42.87 17.05
N GLU A 39 -35.66 -42.72 18.36
CA GLU A 39 -35.41 -41.49 19.11
C GLU A 39 -33.94 -41.07 19.06
N VAL A 40 -33.00 -42.00 19.28
CA VAL A 40 -31.56 -41.72 19.27
C VAL A 40 -31.06 -41.38 17.86
N MET A 41 -31.58 -42.08 16.84
CA MET A 41 -31.28 -41.71 15.45
C MET A 41 -31.82 -40.33 15.08
N THR A 42 -33.00 -39.98 15.58
CA THR A 42 -33.64 -38.68 15.33
C THR A 42 -32.85 -37.55 15.99
N ASP A 43 -32.40 -37.74 17.22
CA ASP A 43 -31.57 -36.77 17.94
C ASP A 43 -30.22 -36.54 17.24
N LEU A 44 -29.54 -37.61 16.80
CA LEU A 44 -28.28 -37.50 16.06
C LEU A 44 -28.45 -36.77 14.71
N VAL A 45 -29.56 -36.99 14.01
CA VAL A 45 -29.87 -36.29 12.75
C VAL A 45 -30.16 -34.81 12.99
N PHE A 46 -30.89 -34.46 14.05
CA PHE A 46 -31.12 -33.06 14.41
C PHE A 46 -29.85 -32.36 14.92
N GLU A 47 -28.99 -33.08 15.64
CA GLU A 47 -27.68 -32.58 16.07
C GLU A 47 -26.77 -32.27 14.86
N ASP A 48 -26.70 -33.18 13.87
CA ASP A 48 -25.90 -32.98 12.66
C ASP A 48 -26.43 -31.83 11.80
N ILE A 49 -27.76 -31.75 11.57
CA ILE A 49 -28.38 -30.63 10.85
C ILE A 49 -28.14 -29.31 11.59
N GLY A 50 -28.37 -29.27 12.90
CA GLY A 50 -28.19 -28.08 13.73
C GLY A 50 -26.72 -27.64 13.79
N GLY A 51 -25.79 -28.58 13.92
CA GLY A 51 -24.35 -28.31 13.87
C GLY A 51 -23.91 -27.76 12.53
N HIS A 52 -24.40 -28.32 11.42
CA HIS A 52 -24.12 -27.83 10.08
C HIS A 52 -24.70 -26.42 9.84
N GLU A 53 -25.91 -26.15 10.33
CA GLU A 53 -26.54 -24.84 10.26
C GLU A 53 -25.78 -23.79 11.09
N LEU A 54 -25.38 -24.12 12.32
CA LEU A 54 -24.59 -23.23 13.18
C LEU A 54 -23.19 -22.95 12.61
N ILE A 55 -22.55 -23.93 11.97
CA ILE A 55 -21.27 -23.72 11.26
C ILE A 55 -21.47 -22.78 10.06
N ASN A 56 -22.56 -22.93 9.31
CA ASN A 56 -22.85 -22.04 8.19
C ASN A 56 -23.20 -20.61 8.63
N ILE A 57 -23.92 -20.44 9.76
CA ILE A 57 -24.21 -19.11 10.32
C ILE A 57 -22.94 -18.46 10.90
N SER A 58 -22.09 -19.23 11.60
CA SER A 58 -20.85 -18.70 12.19
C SER A 58 -19.78 -18.35 11.15
N ARG A 59 -19.79 -18.99 9.98
CA ARG A 59 -18.93 -18.62 8.84
C ARG A 59 -19.42 -17.39 8.06
N ASN A 60 -20.45 -16.69 8.53
CA ASN A 60 -20.84 -15.38 8.00
C ASN A 60 -19.85 -14.24 8.36
N ASP A 61 -18.73 -14.53 9.03
CA ASP A 61 -17.59 -13.60 9.22
C ASP A 61 -16.84 -13.30 7.89
N LEU A 62 -17.24 -13.91 6.78
CA LEU A 62 -16.98 -13.41 5.42
C LEU A 62 -18.27 -12.86 4.83
N ILE A 63 -18.69 -11.69 5.31
CA ILE A 63 -19.68 -10.76 4.72
C ILE A 63 -20.45 -11.36 3.53
N ASN A 64 -21.42 -12.21 3.83
CA ASN A 64 -22.48 -12.67 2.93
C ASN A 64 -22.02 -12.94 1.49
N GLY A 65 -21.31 -14.05 1.22
CA GLY A 65 -20.69 -14.49 -0.06
C GLY A 65 -21.57 -14.51 -1.32
N GLN A 66 -22.28 -13.43 -1.60
CA GLN A 66 -23.20 -13.16 -2.68
C GLN A 66 -22.94 -11.72 -3.16
N ASP A 67 -22.52 -11.60 -4.40
CA ASP A 67 -22.34 -10.30 -5.06
C ASP A 67 -23.70 -9.61 -5.19
N VAL A 68 -23.90 -8.52 -4.46
CA VAL A 68 -25.15 -7.77 -4.47
C VAL A 68 -25.26 -7.04 -5.81
N ILE A 69 -26.07 -7.59 -6.73
CA ILE A 69 -26.27 -7.09 -8.11
C ILE A 69 -26.71 -5.63 -8.13
N TYR A 70 -27.45 -5.18 -7.10
CA TYR A 70 -27.96 -3.82 -7.02
C TYR A 70 -27.40 -3.07 -5.82
N LYS A 71 -26.50 -2.13 -6.08
CA LYS A 71 -25.97 -1.17 -5.10
C LYS A 71 -26.40 0.24 -5.54
N PRO A 72 -27.35 0.89 -4.83
CA PRO A 72 -27.75 2.28 -5.11
C PRO A 72 -26.56 3.25 -5.05
N ILE A 73 -25.55 2.91 -4.24
CA ILE A 73 -24.35 3.69 -4.01
C ILE A 73 -23.15 2.87 -4.47
N LYS A 74 -22.46 3.37 -5.50
CA LYS A 74 -21.37 2.65 -6.19
C LYS A 74 -20.19 2.28 -5.27
N ASN A 75 -19.99 3.04 -4.19
CA ASN A 75 -18.83 2.91 -3.31
C ASN A 75 -19.19 2.38 -1.90
N LEU A 76 -20.34 1.74 -1.73
CA LEU A 76 -20.74 1.16 -0.43
C LEU A 76 -19.68 0.24 0.16
N SER A 77 -19.03 -0.58 -0.68
CA SER A 77 -17.96 -1.48 -0.23
C SER A 77 -16.76 -0.70 0.34
N SER A 78 -16.34 0.40 -0.31
CA SER A 78 -15.20 1.19 0.20
C SER A 78 -15.56 1.98 1.46
N ILE A 79 -16.78 2.51 1.56
CA ILE A 79 -17.27 3.20 2.77
C ILE A 79 -17.31 2.21 3.94
N PHE A 80 -17.82 1.00 3.71
CA PHE A 80 -17.85 -0.04 4.72
C PHE A 80 -16.44 -0.39 5.19
N PHE A 81 -15.47 -0.62 4.29
CA PHE A 81 -14.08 -0.89 4.68
C PHE A 81 -13.43 0.28 5.43
N GLN A 82 -13.70 1.52 5.03
CA GLN A 82 -13.07 2.70 5.61
C GLN A 82 -13.63 3.06 7.00
N TYR A 83 -14.93 2.83 7.22
CA TYR A 83 -15.63 3.21 8.45
C TYR A 83 -16.08 2.00 9.28
N ASN A 84 -15.57 0.79 9.00
CA ASN A 84 -15.90 -0.39 9.80
C ASN A 84 -15.41 -0.20 11.25
N PRO A 85 -16.29 -0.24 12.26
CA PRO A 85 -15.89 -0.13 13.66
C PRO A 85 -14.99 -1.28 14.15
N GLN A 86 -14.89 -2.41 13.44
CA GLN A 86 -13.85 -3.41 13.73
C GLN A 86 -12.44 -2.95 13.32
N ASN A 87 -12.32 -1.91 12.50
CA ASN A 87 -11.07 -1.28 12.11
C ASN A 87 -10.78 -0.01 12.95
N ILE A 88 -11.18 0.00 14.23
CA ILE A 88 -10.95 1.11 15.19
C ILE A 88 -9.46 1.42 15.38
N LEU A 89 -8.59 0.41 15.20
CA LEU A 89 -7.15 0.59 15.16
C LEU A 89 -6.75 0.82 13.70
N ALA A 90 -6.83 2.08 13.26
CA ALA A 90 -6.23 2.45 11.99
C ALA A 90 -4.74 2.05 12.03
N LEU A 91 -4.31 1.23 11.05
CA LEU A 91 -2.90 0.96 10.84
C LEU A 91 -2.15 2.29 10.82
N GLN A 92 -1.01 2.34 11.52
CA GLN A 92 -0.18 3.54 11.57
C GLN A 92 0.07 3.99 10.13
N LYS A 93 -0.45 5.18 9.81
CA LYS A 93 -0.29 5.81 8.52
C LYS A 93 1.19 5.84 8.15
N THR A 94 1.52 5.56 6.89
CA THR A 94 2.90 5.72 6.40
C THR A 94 3.31 7.18 6.53
N SER A 95 4.62 7.43 6.69
CA SER A 95 5.21 8.78 6.70
C SER A 95 4.69 9.64 5.56
N ASP A 96 4.54 9.06 4.37
CA ASP A 96 4.07 9.75 3.17
C ASP A 96 2.63 10.24 3.31
N SER A 97 1.75 9.42 3.90
CA SER A 97 0.35 9.81 4.12
C SER A 97 0.20 10.84 5.24
N TYR A 98 1.15 10.90 6.18
CA TYR A 98 1.22 11.97 7.17
C TYR A 98 1.70 13.28 6.54
N PHE A 99 2.80 13.24 5.76
CA PHE A 99 3.35 14.39 5.06
C PHE A 99 2.35 15.03 4.09
N LYS A 100 1.58 14.20 3.36
CA LYS A 100 0.50 14.67 2.48
C LYS A 100 -0.58 15.50 3.18
N ASN A 101 -0.76 15.36 4.50
CA ASN A 101 -1.73 16.19 5.24
C ASN A 101 -1.22 17.61 5.51
N PHE A 102 0.08 17.87 5.32
CA PHE A 102 0.72 19.16 5.57
C PHE A 102 1.48 19.64 4.32
N PRO A 103 0.79 19.89 3.19
CA PRO A 103 1.46 20.40 2.01
C PRO A 103 1.95 21.83 2.26
N ILE A 104 3.24 22.07 2.07
CA ILE A 104 3.80 23.43 2.02
C ILE A 104 3.70 23.89 0.57
N LYS A 105 2.74 24.76 0.29
CA LYS A 105 2.58 25.36 -1.04
C LYS A 105 3.34 26.67 -1.09
N LEU A 106 4.18 26.85 -2.11
CA LEU A 106 4.91 28.11 -2.29
C LEU A 106 3.97 29.28 -2.58
N GLU A 107 2.86 29.03 -3.28
CA GLU A 107 1.83 30.02 -3.62
C GLU A 107 1.26 30.74 -2.38
N ASP A 108 1.04 30.00 -1.29
CA ASP A 108 0.52 30.56 -0.03
C ASP A 108 1.61 31.33 0.76
N LYS A 109 2.87 31.21 0.34
CA LYS A 109 4.05 31.84 0.95
C LYS A 109 4.61 32.98 0.11
N THR A 110 4.10 33.21 -1.10
CA THR A 110 4.48 34.36 -1.91
C THR A 110 3.56 35.55 -1.61
N PRO A 111 4.10 36.76 -1.40
CA PRO A 111 3.28 37.96 -1.23
C PRO A 111 2.64 38.39 -2.55
N ASP A 112 1.47 39.03 -2.47
CA ASP A 112 0.77 39.60 -3.64
C ASP A 112 1.59 40.69 -4.34
N CYS A 113 2.39 41.45 -3.59
CA CYS A 113 3.36 42.42 -4.11
C CYS A 113 4.69 42.25 -3.37
N GLY A 114 5.77 42.01 -4.13
CA GLY A 114 7.12 41.93 -3.60
C GLY A 114 7.80 43.29 -3.44
N THR A 115 8.98 43.30 -2.83
CA THR A 115 9.80 44.52 -2.60
C THR A 115 10.62 44.94 -3.83
N GLY A 116 10.30 44.40 -5.00
CA GLY A 116 11.02 44.69 -6.23
C GLY A 116 10.89 46.13 -6.67
N TYR A 117 12.01 46.70 -7.12
CA TYR A 117 12.07 48.03 -7.71
C TYR A 117 12.93 48.04 -8.97
N THR A 118 12.81 49.09 -9.76
CA THR A 118 13.62 49.32 -10.96
C THR A 118 14.11 50.75 -10.95
N ARG A 119 15.42 50.92 -11.20
CA ARG A 119 16.02 52.23 -11.41
C ARG A 119 15.68 52.74 -12.79
N VAL A 120 15.03 53.90 -12.83
CA VAL A 120 14.80 54.66 -14.05
C VAL A 120 15.71 55.87 -14.02
N TYR A 121 16.60 55.98 -15.00
CA TYR A 121 17.50 57.12 -15.15
C TYR A 121 16.78 58.25 -15.88
N ASN A 122 16.78 59.44 -15.29
CA ASN A 122 16.09 60.60 -15.85
C ASN A 122 16.88 61.22 -17.02
N ASP A 123 18.21 61.12 -16.98
CA ASP A 123 19.13 61.52 -18.04
C ASP A 123 19.98 60.31 -18.49
N PRO A 124 20.01 59.96 -19.78
CA PRO A 124 20.87 58.92 -20.31
C PRO A 124 22.37 59.10 -20.05
N ASN A 125 22.83 60.33 -19.80
CA ASN A 125 24.25 60.66 -19.66
C ASN A 125 24.71 60.79 -18.19
N ASN A 126 23.79 60.76 -17.23
CA ASN A 126 24.10 60.89 -15.81
C ASN A 126 23.59 59.67 -15.03
N LEU A 127 24.52 58.80 -14.62
CA LEU A 127 24.22 57.59 -13.84
C LEU A 127 23.87 57.86 -12.37
N GLU A 128 23.99 59.11 -11.90
CA GLU A 128 23.67 59.48 -10.51
C GLU A 128 22.25 60.06 -10.37
N ASP A 129 21.58 60.40 -11.48
CA ASP A 129 20.20 60.89 -11.50
C ASP A 129 19.22 59.76 -11.85
N TYR A 130 18.71 59.10 -10.82
CA TYR A 130 17.75 58.00 -10.94
C TYR A 130 16.58 58.14 -9.95
N THR A 131 15.45 57.55 -10.34
CA THR A 131 14.31 57.33 -9.45
C THR A 131 14.05 55.84 -9.32
N ASP A 132 13.86 55.38 -8.09
CA ASP A 132 13.47 54.00 -7.78
C ASP A 132 11.96 53.90 -7.90
N THR A 133 11.50 53.13 -8.88
CA THR A 133 10.07 52.84 -9.09
C THR A 133 9.78 51.41 -8.66
N ASP A 134 8.80 51.24 -7.77
CA ASP A 134 8.36 49.93 -7.32
C ASP A 134 7.73 49.15 -8.48
N ASN A 135 8.13 47.88 -8.62
CA ASN A 135 7.66 46.99 -9.68
C ASN A 135 6.90 45.76 -9.15
N CYS A 136 6.69 45.68 -7.83
CA CYS A 136 6.01 44.57 -7.14
C CYS A 136 6.56 43.17 -7.44
N LYS A 137 7.77 43.02 -8.01
CA LYS A 137 8.33 41.70 -8.35
C LYS A 137 8.71 40.93 -7.09
N ILE A 138 8.33 39.65 -7.07
CA ILE A 138 8.62 38.74 -5.96
C ILE A 138 10.07 38.28 -6.00
N VAL A 139 10.57 37.94 -7.19
CA VAL A 139 11.96 37.56 -7.46
C VAL A 139 12.59 38.59 -8.39
N TYR A 140 13.67 39.22 -7.96
CA TYR A 140 14.37 40.23 -8.76
C TYR A 140 15.86 40.31 -8.40
N CYS A 141 16.66 40.83 -9.32
CA CYS A 141 18.04 41.22 -9.04
C CYS A 141 18.07 42.68 -8.59
N ASP A 142 18.67 42.94 -7.44
CA ASP A 142 18.84 44.27 -6.89
C ASP A 142 19.70 45.13 -7.84
N PRO A 143 19.17 46.22 -8.42
CA PRO A 143 19.93 47.08 -9.32
C PRO A 143 21.07 47.84 -8.63
N ALA A 144 21.10 47.90 -7.30
CA ALA A 144 22.18 48.51 -6.54
C ALA A 144 23.39 47.57 -6.39
N ASN A 145 23.12 46.35 -5.93
CA ASN A 145 24.15 45.43 -5.43
C ASN A 145 24.32 44.17 -6.31
N GLY A 146 23.43 43.93 -7.26
CA GLY A 146 23.43 42.72 -8.09
C GLY A 146 23.00 41.44 -7.36
N SER A 147 22.54 41.54 -6.11
CA SER A 147 22.05 40.41 -5.31
C SER A 147 20.69 39.93 -5.81
N ILE A 148 20.45 38.61 -5.78
CA ILE A 148 19.12 38.04 -6.05
C ILE A 148 18.30 38.12 -4.75
N ILE A 149 17.14 38.77 -4.83
CA ILE A 149 16.20 38.91 -3.72
C ILE A 149 14.95 38.09 -4.05
N ILE A 150 14.55 37.24 -3.10
CA ILE A 150 13.34 36.39 -3.17
C ILE A 150 12.48 36.74 -1.96
N ASN A 151 11.29 37.27 -2.20
CA ASN A 151 10.37 37.64 -1.14
C ASN A 151 9.45 36.47 -0.78
N VAL A 152 9.40 36.14 0.50
CA VAL A 152 8.55 35.09 1.05
C VAL A 152 7.92 35.58 2.35
N ILE A 153 6.66 35.24 2.58
CA ILE A 153 5.87 35.64 3.75
C ILE A 153 5.34 34.41 4.48
N ASN A 154 4.97 34.60 5.76
CA ASN A 154 4.37 33.55 6.59
C ASN A 154 5.18 32.25 6.65
N MET A 155 6.51 32.34 6.58
CA MET A 155 7.40 31.20 6.74
C MET A 155 7.38 30.70 8.18
N GLY A 156 7.14 29.40 8.34
CA GLY A 156 7.27 28.73 9.63
C GLY A 156 8.73 28.69 10.09
N LYS A 157 8.94 28.58 11.40
CA LYS A 157 10.29 28.53 11.99
C LYS A 157 11.16 27.36 11.45
N GLU A 158 10.50 26.28 11.03
CA GLU A 158 11.12 25.06 10.50
C GLU A 158 10.92 24.91 8.98
N GLU A 159 10.40 25.94 8.31
CA GLU A 159 10.28 25.94 6.84
C GLU A 159 11.54 26.57 6.22
N GLN A 160 12.07 25.95 5.18
CA GLN A 160 13.24 26.45 4.47
C GLN A 160 12.95 26.66 2.99
N VAL A 161 13.58 27.67 2.41
CA VAL A 161 13.53 27.93 0.96
C VAL A 161 14.84 27.46 0.35
N GLU A 162 14.75 26.51 -0.57
CA GLU A 162 15.89 26.04 -1.34
C GLU A 162 15.86 26.64 -2.74
N VAL A 163 17.02 27.15 -3.19
CA VAL A 163 17.15 27.81 -4.49
C VAL A 163 18.13 27.02 -5.33
N GLN A 164 17.66 26.52 -6.47
CA GLN A 164 18.49 25.84 -7.45
C GLN A 164 18.67 26.73 -8.69
N ILE A 165 19.94 26.98 -9.05
CA ILE A 165 20.29 27.78 -10.24
C ILE A 165 20.76 26.83 -11.34
N LEU A 166 20.01 26.78 -12.45
CA LEU A 166 20.38 26.03 -13.64
C LEU A 166 21.24 26.90 -14.56
N LYS A 167 22.52 26.55 -14.73
CA LYS A 167 23.49 27.34 -15.50
C LYS A 167 23.48 27.07 -17.01
N GLN A 168 22.84 25.98 -17.45
CA GLN A 168 22.78 25.60 -18.86
C GLN A 168 21.46 24.90 -19.17
N GLY A 169 20.65 25.54 -20.00
CA GLY A 169 19.50 24.96 -20.68
C GLY A 169 19.53 25.49 -22.11
N VAL A 170 19.37 24.62 -23.10
CA VAL A 170 19.14 25.08 -24.47
C VAL A 170 17.72 25.63 -24.50
N VAL A 171 17.58 26.93 -24.76
CA VAL A 171 16.27 27.57 -24.90
C VAL A 171 15.63 27.07 -26.20
N LEU A 172 14.81 26.03 -26.11
CA LEU A 172 13.91 25.60 -27.17
C LEU A 172 12.49 25.94 -26.74
N SER A 173 11.98 27.07 -27.25
CA SER A 173 10.59 27.52 -27.10
C SER A 173 10.08 27.53 -25.65
N ASP A 174 10.55 28.50 -24.86
CA ASP A 174 9.96 28.97 -23.58
C ASP A 174 9.64 27.92 -22.49
N THR A 175 10.09 26.66 -22.65
CA THR A 175 9.83 25.59 -21.69
C THR A 175 11.15 24.90 -21.35
N ILE A 176 11.57 25.02 -20.09
CA ILE A 176 12.72 24.29 -19.57
C ILE A 176 12.29 22.84 -19.37
N TYR A 177 12.84 21.92 -20.16
CA TYR A 177 12.75 20.48 -19.91
C TYR A 177 13.97 20.05 -19.09
N GLY A 178 13.72 19.45 -17.93
CA GLY A 178 14.75 18.71 -17.19
C GLY A 178 15.21 17.53 -18.02
N VAL A 179 16.53 17.40 -18.20
CA VAL A 179 17.15 16.19 -18.73
C VAL A 179 17.35 15.27 -17.52
N GLU A 180 16.73 14.09 -17.55
CA GLU A 180 17.01 12.99 -16.61
C GLU A 180 18.45 12.48 -16.75
#